data_AF-A0A3B9N5H3-F1
#
_entry.id   AF-A0A3B9N5H3-F1
#
_cell.length_a   1.000
_cell.length_b   1.000
_cell.length_c   1.000
_cell.angle_alpha   90.00
_cell.angle_beta   90.00
_cell.angle_gamma   90.00
#
_symmetry.space_group_name_H-M   'P 1'
#
loop_
_entity.id
_entity.type
_entity.pdbx_description
1 polymer ?
#
loop_
_entity_poly.entity_id
_entity_poly.type
_entity_poly.pdbx_seq_one_letter_code
_entity_poly.pdbx_strand_id
1 'polypeptide(L)'
;MKQHYKKIILDFIPAFLGVLIALVLSNWKEQRKENEFVKKSIVSIYNDNKSNMENINVQIKHLENQTDTIGYYLNNSNLSILDLIKKNNGLKTKSLIQSGWKILENSQLVTRIDYELLSSFTYLSENIEHLNMYKNTISDMVYNSIDSKSKSDKYRLLALIKDMKNSSESFKRSSEYVDSVLNIKYKKILIQ
;
A
#
# COMPACT_ATOMS: atom_id res chain seq x y z
N MET A 1 10.92 -37.69 -58.53
CA MET A 1 10.75 -36.43 -57.76
C MET A 1 9.54 -36.45 -56.81
N LYS A 2 8.30 -36.75 -57.25
CA LYS A 2 7.09 -36.74 -56.38
C LYS A 2 7.16 -37.64 -55.13
N GLN A 3 7.85 -38.78 -55.18
CA GLN A 3 7.96 -39.71 -54.04
C GLN A 3 8.93 -39.22 -52.93
N HIS A 4 9.99 -38.48 -53.28
CA HIS A 4 10.94 -37.94 -52.29
C HIS A 4 10.33 -36.79 -51.49
N TYR A 5 9.54 -35.90 -52.13
CA TYR A 5 8.82 -34.84 -51.42
C TYR A 5 7.79 -35.37 -50.43
N LYS A 6 7.07 -36.46 -50.77
CA LYS A 6 6.13 -37.11 -49.84
C LYS A 6 6.83 -37.60 -48.57
N LYS A 7 8.03 -38.17 -48.71
CA LYS A 7 8.81 -38.69 -47.57
C LYS A 7 9.33 -37.55 -46.69
N ILE A 8 9.86 -36.49 -47.30
CA ILE A 8 10.30 -35.28 -46.58
C ILE A 8 9.14 -34.63 -45.81
N ILE A 9 7.95 -34.53 -46.42
CA ILE A 9 6.75 -33.97 -45.77
C ILE A 9 6.29 -34.88 -44.62
N LEU A 10 6.31 -36.21 -44.80
CA LEU A 10 5.93 -37.16 -43.76
C LEU A 10 6.86 -37.14 -42.54
N ASP A 11 8.15 -36.84 -42.74
CA ASP A 11 9.14 -36.80 -41.66
C ASP A 11 9.19 -35.41 -41.01
N PHE A 12 8.98 -34.34 -41.80
CA PHE A 12 9.02 -32.96 -41.33
C PHE A 12 7.76 -32.55 -40.55
N ILE A 13 6.56 -32.95 -41.00
CA ILE A 13 5.29 -32.55 -40.36
C ILE A 13 5.22 -32.99 -38.88
N PRO A 14 5.53 -34.25 -38.51
CA PRO A 14 5.48 -34.68 -37.11
C PRO A 14 6.49 -33.95 -36.24
N ALA A 15 7.72 -33.72 -36.73
CA ALA A 15 8.74 -32.96 -36.01
C ALA A 15 8.29 -31.50 -35.80
N PHE A 16 7.75 -30.86 -36.84
CA PHE A 16 7.22 -29.50 -36.78
C PHE A 16 6.01 -29.38 -35.82
N LEU A 17 5.08 -30.34 -35.87
CA LEU A 17 3.95 -30.42 -34.94
C LEU A 17 4.41 -30.64 -33.49
N GLY A 18 5.44 -31.46 -33.27
CA GLY A 18 6.03 -31.66 -31.95
C GLY A 18 6.56 -30.35 -31.35
N VAL A 19 7.27 -29.55 -32.14
CA VAL A 19 7.76 -28.22 -31.72
C VAL A 19 6.60 -27.27 -31.46
N LEU A 20 5.58 -27.23 -32.32
CA LEU A 20 4.41 -26.38 -32.13
C LEU A 20 3.64 -26.74 -30.84
N ILE A 21 3.40 -28.02 -30.59
CA ILE A 21 2.72 -28.49 -29.37
C ILE A 21 3.54 -28.14 -28.13
N ALA A 22 4.86 -28.33 -28.18
CA ALA A 22 5.75 -27.97 -27.08
C ALA A 22 5.70 -26.46 -26.77
N LEU A 23 5.70 -25.61 -27.80
CA LEU A 23 5.56 -24.16 -27.64
C LEU A 23 4.20 -23.79 -27.05
N VAL A 24 3.10 -24.37 -27.54
CA VAL A 24 1.74 -24.12 -27.03
C VAL A 24 1.64 -24.53 -25.55
N LEU A 25 2.14 -25.70 -25.17
CA LEU A 25 2.14 -26.19 -23.80
C LEU A 25 3.01 -25.32 -22.88
N SER A 26 4.18 -24.88 -23.37
CA SER A 26 5.07 -23.97 -22.65
C SER A 26 4.38 -22.64 -22.37
N ASN A 27 3.80 -22.02 -23.40
CA ASN A 27 3.09 -20.75 -23.29
C ASN A 27 1.90 -20.85 -22.33
N TRP A 28 1.13 -21.95 -22.40
CA TRP A 28 -0.01 -22.16 -21.51
C TRP A 28 0.42 -22.30 -20.04
N LYS A 29 1.50 -23.04 -19.77
CA LYS A 29 2.05 -23.21 -18.43
C LYS A 29 2.56 -21.88 -17.87
N GLU A 30 3.23 -21.08 -18.69
CA GLU A 30 3.73 -19.75 -18.32
C GLU A 30 2.57 -18.80 -18.01
N GLN A 31 1.57 -18.71 -18.90
CA GLN A 31 0.39 -17.89 -18.69
C GLN A 31 -0.35 -18.26 -17.40
N ARG A 32 -0.46 -19.55 -17.08
CA ARG A 32 -1.06 -20.01 -15.82
C ARG A 32 -0.28 -19.52 -14.60
N LYS A 33 1.06 -19.61 -14.61
CA LYS A 33 1.90 -19.14 -13.50
C LYS A 33 1.78 -17.64 -13.28
N GLU A 34 1.80 -16.86 -14.37
CA GLU A 34 1.65 -15.41 -14.30
C GLU A 34 0.27 -15.01 -13.77
N ASN A 35 -0.80 -15.69 -14.19
CA ASN A 35 -2.15 -15.46 -13.67
C ASN A 35 -2.24 -15.79 -12.17
N GLU A 36 -1.62 -16.89 -11.71
CA GLU A 36 -1.54 -17.22 -10.29
C GLU A 36 -0.74 -16.17 -9.49
N PHE A 37 0.35 -15.63 -10.06
CA PHE A 37 1.12 -14.56 -9.44
C PHE A 37 0.27 -13.30 -9.26
N VAL A 38 -0.35 -12.80 -10.33
CA VAL A 38 -1.21 -11.60 -10.27
C VAL A 38 -2.34 -11.81 -9.26
N LYS A 39 -2.98 -12.99 -9.27
CA LYS A 39 -4.03 -13.35 -8.30
C LYS A 39 -3.52 -13.25 -6.86
N LYS A 40 -2.37 -13.87 -6.55
CA LYS A 40 -1.78 -13.83 -5.21
C LYS A 40 -1.40 -12.41 -4.78
N SER A 41 -0.87 -11.60 -5.70
CA SER A 41 -0.56 -10.21 -5.42
C SER A 41 -1.81 -9.40 -5.11
N ILE A 42 -2.91 -9.56 -5.86
CA ILE A 42 -4.20 -8.90 -5.57
C ILE A 42 -4.74 -9.30 -4.19
N VAL A 43 -4.69 -10.60 -3.84
CA VAL A 43 -5.09 -11.07 -2.51
C VAL A 43 -4.21 -10.48 -1.41
N SER A 44 -2.90 -10.40 -1.65
CA SER A 44 -1.97 -9.76 -0.71
C SER A 44 -2.27 -8.28 -0.53
N ILE A 45 -2.57 -7.55 -1.62
CA ILE A 45 -2.93 -6.13 -1.55
C ILE A 45 -4.24 -5.94 -0.80
N TYR A 46 -5.23 -6.79 -1.01
CA TYR A 46 -6.47 -6.78 -0.26
C TYR A 46 -6.23 -6.94 1.26
N ASN A 47 -5.42 -7.93 1.64
CA ASN A 47 -5.08 -8.17 3.06
C ASN A 47 -4.27 -7.02 3.66
N ASP A 48 -3.32 -6.46 2.90
CA ASP A 48 -2.56 -5.27 3.29
C ASP A 48 -3.51 -4.09 3.53
N ASN A 49 -4.44 -3.83 2.61
CA ASN A 49 -5.44 -2.76 2.72
C ASN A 49 -6.33 -2.93 3.95
N LYS A 50 -6.82 -4.15 4.22
CA LYS A 50 -7.63 -4.46 5.39
C LYS A 50 -6.87 -4.21 6.70
N SER A 51 -5.64 -4.70 6.80
CA SER A 51 -4.77 -4.46 7.97
C SER A 51 -4.49 -2.96 8.15
N ASN A 52 -4.25 -2.24 7.06
CA ASN A 52 -4.04 -0.80 7.08
C ASN A 52 -5.27 -0.03 7.54
N MET A 53 -6.48 -0.44 7.15
CA MET A 53 -7.73 0.17 7.63
C MET A 53 -7.89 0.02 9.15
N GLU A 54 -7.58 -1.16 9.70
CA GLU A 54 -7.62 -1.35 11.15
C GLU A 54 -6.61 -0.45 11.87
N ASN A 55 -5.39 -0.40 11.34
CA ASN A 55 -4.31 0.43 11.89
C ASN A 55 -4.60 1.93 11.79
N ILE A 56 -5.13 2.42 10.67
CA ILE A 56 -5.39 3.85 10.45
C ILE A 56 -6.52 4.35 11.34
N ASN A 57 -7.55 3.54 11.58
CA ASN A 57 -8.65 3.92 12.48
C ASN A 57 -8.15 4.13 13.92
N VAL A 58 -7.27 3.24 14.39
CA VAL A 58 -6.63 3.39 15.71
C VAL A 58 -5.73 4.63 15.74
N GLN A 59 -4.98 4.87 14.66
CA GLN A 59 -4.10 6.02 14.54
C GLN A 59 -4.85 7.36 14.54
N ILE A 60 -5.96 7.48 13.79
CA ILE A 60 -6.79 8.70 13.76
C ILE A 60 -7.27 9.04 15.17
N LYS A 61 -7.83 8.08 15.90
CA LYS A 61 -8.28 8.29 17.28
C LYS A 61 -7.15 8.75 18.20
N HIS A 62 -5.94 8.23 18.01
CA HIS A 62 -4.78 8.66 18.79
C HIS A 62 -4.35 10.10 18.44
N LEU A 63 -4.33 10.46 17.16
CA LEU A 63 -4.01 11.81 16.69
C LEU A 63 -5.05 12.84 17.15
N GLU A 64 -6.32 12.45 17.25
CA GLU A 64 -7.39 13.25 17.87
C GLU A 64 -7.07 13.56 19.33
N ASN A 65 -6.81 12.52 20.14
CA ASN A 65 -6.45 12.70 21.54
C ASN A 65 -5.18 13.56 21.71
N GLN A 66 -4.20 13.43 20.80
CA GLN A 66 -3.00 14.28 20.80
C GLN A 66 -3.35 15.74 20.54
N THR A 67 -4.16 15.98 19.51
CA THR A 67 -4.62 17.32 19.12
C THR A 67 -5.35 18.00 20.28
N ASP A 68 -6.25 17.27 20.96
CA ASP A 68 -7.02 17.77 22.09
C ASP A 68 -6.12 18.09 23.28
N THR A 69 -5.20 17.19 23.61
CA THR A 69 -4.27 17.37 24.74
C THR A 69 -3.35 18.57 24.53
N ILE A 70 -2.73 18.67 23.34
CA ILE A 70 -1.82 19.77 23.02
C ILE A 70 -2.59 21.09 22.90
N GLY A 71 -3.78 21.06 22.32
CA GLY A 71 -4.67 22.22 22.22
C GLY A 71 -5.07 22.76 23.60
N TYR A 72 -5.47 21.89 24.51
CA TYR A 72 -5.86 22.26 25.87
C TYR A 72 -4.71 22.92 26.66
N TYR A 73 -3.50 22.38 26.53
CA TYR A 73 -2.31 22.88 27.24
C TYR A 73 -1.45 23.88 26.44
N LEU A 74 -1.97 24.40 25.31
CA LEU A 74 -1.20 25.23 24.39
C LEU A 74 -0.58 26.47 25.05
N ASN A 75 -1.32 27.11 25.96
CA ASN A 75 -0.90 28.32 26.67
C ASN A 75 -0.20 28.04 28.02
N ASN A 76 -0.07 26.77 28.43
CA ASN A 76 0.52 26.42 29.71
C ASN A 76 2.06 26.48 29.62
N SER A 77 2.69 27.52 30.15
CA SER A 77 4.15 27.70 30.10
C SER A 77 4.94 26.77 31.03
N ASN A 78 4.29 25.99 31.90
CA ASN A 78 4.99 25.08 32.82
C ASN A 78 5.31 23.72 32.20
N LEU A 79 4.49 23.28 31.24
CA LEU A 79 4.63 21.98 30.58
C LEU A 79 5.56 22.07 29.36
N SER A 80 6.52 21.16 29.25
CA SER A 80 7.32 21.01 28.03
C SER A 80 6.60 20.18 26.97
N ILE A 81 7.15 20.09 25.76
CA ILE A 81 6.68 19.15 24.73
C ILE A 81 6.72 17.70 25.25
N LEU A 82 7.79 17.31 25.95
CA LEU A 82 7.88 15.98 26.54
C LEU A 82 6.73 15.70 27.51
N ASP A 83 6.35 16.66 28.34
CA ASP A 83 5.23 16.50 29.28
C ASP A 83 3.90 16.29 28.54
N LEU A 84 3.70 17.02 27.44
CA LEU A 84 2.51 16.87 26.59
C LEU A 84 2.45 15.50 25.92
N ILE A 85 3.58 15.03 25.39
CA ILE A 85 3.68 13.71 24.76
C ILE A 85 3.49 12.58 25.79
N LYS A 86 4.09 12.70 26.98
CA LYS A 86 3.91 11.73 28.08
C LYS A 86 2.45 11.65 28.54
N LYS A 87 1.75 12.78 28.63
CA LYS A 87 0.32 12.82 28.98
C LYS A 87 -0.57 12.02 28.02
N ASN A 88 -0.11 11.76 26.80
CA ASN A 88 -0.83 10.92 25.84
C ASN A 88 -0.13 9.58 25.55
N ASN A 89 0.67 9.06 26.50
CA ASN A 89 1.36 7.77 26.38
C ASN A 89 2.32 7.68 25.17
N GLY A 90 2.97 8.79 24.80
CA GLY A 90 3.98 8.83 23.75
C GLY A 90 3.42 9.12 22.35
N LEU A 91 4.32 9.16 21.37
CA LEU A 91 3.97 9.22 19.95
C LEU A 91 3.64 7.80 19.46
N LYS A 92 2.35 7.44 19.39
CA LYS A 92 1.94 6.13 18.87
C LYS A 92 1.56 6.25 17.40
N THR A 93 2.37 5.66 16.53
CA THR A 93 2.06 5.49 15.10
C THR A 93 2.02 4.02 14.77
N LYS A 94 1.08 3.62 13.90
CA LYS A 94 1.05 2.26 13.36
C LYS A 94 1.72 2.25 11.99
N SER A 95 2.53 1.23 11.73
CA SER A 95 3.12 1.05 10.41
C SER A 95 2.05 0.56 9.44
N LEU A 96 2.00 1.17 8.24
CA LEU A 96 1.18 0.71 7.15
C LEU A 96 2.02 -0.20 6.24
N ILE A 97 1.40 -1.26 5.74
CA ILE A 97 2.04 -2.28 4.90
C ILE A 97 1.57 -2.16 3.45
N GLN A 98 2.45 -2.49 2.51
CA GLN A 98 2.14 -2.45 1.07
C GLN A 98 2.99 -3.48 0.31
N SER A 99 3.18 -4.63 0.95
CA SER A 99 4.03 -5.71 0.43
C SER A 99 3.49 -6.26 -0.88
N GLY A 100 2.18 -6.48 -0.97
CA GLY A 100 1.54 -7.00 -2.17
C GLY A 100 1.67 -6.05 -3.36
N TRP A 101 1.51 -4.74 -3.11
CA TRP A 101 1.63 -3.72 -4.15
C TRP A 101 3.07 -3.62 -4.64
N LYS A 102 4.04 -3.51 -3.73
CA LYS A 102 5.46 -3.44 -4.10
C LYS A 102 5.95 -4.65 -4.89
N ILE A 103 5.48 -5.86 -4.57
CA ILE A 103 5.84 -7.06 -5.32
C ILE A 103 5.29 -6.99 -6.75
N LEU A 104 4.06 -6.50 -6.91
CA LEU A 104 3.38 -6.42 -8.19
C LEU A 104 3.94 -5.28 -9.07
N GLU A 105 4.15 -4.11 -8.48
CA GLU A 105 4.74 -2.92 -9.11
C GLU A 105 6.12 -3.21 -9.71
N ASN A 106 6.96 -3.94 -8.97
CA ASN A 106 8.30 -4.31 -9.43
C ASN A 106 8.31 -5.48 -10.44
N SER A 107 7.13 -5.97 -10.85
CA SER A 107 7.00 -7.05 -11.82
C SER A 107 6.59 -6.53 -13.20
N GLN A 108 6.98 -7.23 -14.26
CA GLN A 108 6.50 -6.95 -15.62
C GLN A 108 4.98 -7.16 -15.78
N LEU A 109 4.35 -7.85 -14.81
CA LEU A 109 2.94 -8.22 -14.82
C LEU A 109 2.01 -7.11 -14.31
N VAL A 110 2.55 -5.99 -13.81
CA VAL A 110 1.74 -4.81 -13.41
C VAL A 110 0.84 -4.32 -14.55
N THR A 111 1.29 -4.49 -15.81
CA THR A 111 0.56 -4.14 -17.03
C THR A 111 -0.70 -4.99 -17.27
N ARG A 112 -0.88 -6.10 -16.54
CA ARG A 112 -2.06 -6.98 -16.63
C ARG A 112 -3.24 -6.52 -15.79
N ILE A 113 -3.05 -5.48 -15.00
CA ILE A 113 -4.09 -4.90 -14.14
C ILE A 113 -4.77 -3.76 -14.90
N ASP A 114 -6.07 -3.59 -14.69
CA ASP A 114 -6.78 -2.45 -15.25
C ASP A 114 -6.28 -1.11 -14.66
N TYR A 115 -6.31 -0.06 -15.48
CA TYR A 115 -5.80 1.26 -15.14
C TYR A 115 -6.41 1.84 -13.85
N GLU A 116 -7.71 1.62 -13.62
CA GLU A 116 -8.40 2.10 -12.42
C GLU A 116 -7.81 1.50 -11.14
N LEU A 117 -7.57 0.19 -11.12
CA LEU A 117 -6.95 -0.46 -9.97
C LEU A 117 -5.47 -0.08 -9.82
N LEU A 118 -4.74 0.01 -10.93
CA LEU A 118 -3.35 0.46 -10.96
C LEU A 118 -3.20 1.85 -10.32
N SER A 119 -3.92 2.84 -10.84
CA SER A 119 -3.92 4.21 -10.32
C SER A 119 -4.35 4.27 -8.85
N SER A 120 -5.33 3.47 -8.44
CA SER A 120 -5.80 3.41 -7.06
C SER A 120 -4.71 2.89 -6.10
N PHE A 121 -3.97 1.85 -6.49
CA PHE A 121 -2.87 1.32 -5.69
C PHE A 121 -1.67 2.26 -5.64
N THR A 122 -1.31 2.88 -6.76
CA THR A 122 -0.28 3.92 -6.79
C THR A 122 -0.63 5.05 -5.83
N TYR A 123 -1.87 5.56 -5.88
CA TYR A 123 -2.31 6.62 -4.98
C TYR A 123 -2.28 6.20 -3.51
N LEU A 124 -2.67 4.95 -3.18
CA LEU A 124 -2.53 4.44 -1.82
C LEU A 124 -1.06 4.39 -1.35
N SER A 125 -0.16 3.93 -2.22
CA SER A 125 1.28 3.87 -1.94
C SER A 125 1.85 5.25 -1.62
N GLU A 126 1.53 6.25 -2.45
CA GLU A 126 1.94 7.64 -2.23
C GLU A 126 1.42 8.20 -0.90
N ASN A 127 0.15 7.92 -0.54
CA ASN A 127 -0.40 8.33 0.74
C ASN A 127 0.32 7.68 1.94
N ILE A 128 0.73 6.41 1.82
CA ILE A 128 1.54 5.74 2.84
C ILE A 128 2.89 6.45 3.02
N GLU A 129 3.53 6.84 1.92
CA GLU A 129 4.79 7.58 1.94
C GLU A 129 4.64 8.96 2.58
N HIS A 130 3.59 9.69 2.24
CA HIS A 130 3.26 10.97 2.87
C HIS A 130 3.03 10.83 4.39
N LEU A 131 2.32 9.80 4.84
CA LEU A 131 2.13 9.53 6.27
C LEU A 131 3.45 9.21 6.99
N ASN A 132 4.35 8.48 6.34
CA ASN A 132 5.68 8.22 6.87
C ASN A 132 6.51 9.51 6.97
N MET A 133 6.39 10.43 6.01
CA MET A 133 7.03 11.74 6.07
C MET A 133 6.52 12.58 7.26
N TYR A 134 5.21 12.59 7.51
CA TYR A 134 4.66 13.27 8.70
C TYR A 134 5.17 12.66 10.00
N LYS A 135 5.21 11.33 10.09
CA LYS A 135 5.76 10.63 11.25
C LYS A 135 7.19 11.07 11.54
N ASN A 136 8.06 11.07 10.52
CA ASN A 136 9.46 11.47 10.68
C ASN A 136 9.56 12.94 11.08
N THR A 137 8.84 13.82 10.40
CA THR A 137 8.81 15.27 10.71
C THR A 137 8.37 15.55 12.16
N ILE A 138 7.33 14.85 12.63
CA ILE A 138 6.86 14.98 14.02
C ILE A 138 7.90 14.44 15.01
N SER A 139 8.50 13.28 14.73
CA SER A 139 9.55 12.72 15.58
C SER A 139 10.75 13.66 15.69
N ASP A 140 11.22 14.22 14.58
CA ASP A 140 12.33 15.16 14.55
C ASP A 140 12.00 16.44 15.31
N MET A 141 10.78 16.97 15.12
CA MET A 141 10.32 18.15 15.85
C MET A 141 10.27 17.90 17.36
N VAL A 142 9.72 16.77 17.79
CA VAL A 142 9.63 16.41 19.21
C VAL A 142 11.02 16.20 19.80
N TYR A 143 11.94 15.54 19.08
CA TYR A 143 13.31 15.33 19.55
C TYR A 143 14.06 16.65 19.71
N ASN A 144 13.98 17.54 18.72
CA ASN A 144 14.68 18.82 18.70
C ASN A 144 14.08 19.86 19.66
N SER A 145 12.87 19.64 20.16
CA SER A 145 12.16 20.59 21.05
C SER A 145 11.65 19.94 22.33
N ILE A 146 12.25 18.82 22.74
CA ILE A 146 11.73 17.96 23.82
C ILE A 146 11.48 18.70 25.15
N ASP A 147 12.41 19.59 25.53
CA ASP A 147 12.32 20.39 26.76
C ASP A 147 11.69 21.77 26.54
N SER A 148 11.30 22.10 25.29
CA SER A 148 10.72 23.40 24.99
C SER A 148 9.35 23.56 25.66
N LYS A 149 9.19 24.69 26.34
CA LYS A 149 7.93 25.16 26.94
C LYS A 149 7.27 26.25 26.09
N SER A 150 7.89 26.62 24.97
CA SER A 150 7.44 27.69 24.08
C SER A 150 6.07 27.39 23.50
N LYS A 151 5.19 28.40 23.52
CA LYS A 151 3.89 28.33 22.83
C LYS A 151 4.05 28.11 21.32
N SER A 152 5.10 28.68 20.72
CA SER A 152 5.39 28.54 19.29
C SER A 152 5.65 27.08 18.92
N ASP A 153 6.51 26.40 19.67
CA ASP A 153 6.85 25.00 19.37
C ASP A 153 5.64 24.08 19.59
N LYS A 154 4.87 24.31 20.65
CA LYS A 154 3.60 23.59 20.87
C LYS A 154 2.61 23.78 19.73
N TYR A 155 2.52 24.99 19.19
CA TYR A 155 1.66 25.28 18.05
C TYR A 155 2.15 24.59 16.78
N ARG A 156 3.47 24.57 16.53
CA ARG A 156 4.05 23.84 15.40
C ARG A 156 3.77 22.34 15.50
N LEU A 157 3.94 21.75 16.68
CA LEU A 157 3.58 20.34 16.93
C LEU A 157 2.10 20.08 16.66
N LEU A 158 1.22 20.96 17.18
CA LEU A 158 -0.22 20.85 16.97
C LEU A 158 -0.61 20.89 15.48
N ALA A 159 0.01 21.79 14.71
CA ALA A 159 -0.21 21.90 13.27
C ALA A 159 0.20 20.60 12.55
N LEU A 160 1.40 20.08 12.83
CA LEU A 160 1.90 18.84 12.21
C LEU A 160 1.01 17.63 12.53
N ILE A 161 0.53 17.50 13.76
CA ILE A 161 -0.36 16.41 14.17
C ILE A 161 -1.73 16.54 13.47
N LYS A 162 -2.27 17.75 13.33
CA LYS A 162 -3.51 17.98 12.57
C LYS A 162 -3.34 17.63 11.09
N ASP A 163 -2.22 18.00 10.48
CA ASP A 163 -1.93 17.67 9.09
C ASP A 163 -1.82 16.14 8.89
N MET A 164 -1.12 15.46 9.80
CA MET A 164 -1.04 14.00 9.81
C MET A 164 -2.41 13.34 9.99
N LYS A 165 -3.28 13.92 10.83
CA LYS A 165 -4.66 13.45 11.01
C LYS A 165 -5.45 13.57 9.70
N ASN A 166 -5.42 14.74 9.07
CA ASN A 166 -6.13 14.98 7.80
C ASN A 166 -5.63 14.03 6.70
N SER A 167 -4.32 13.82 6.61
CA SER A 167 -3.72 12.85 5.69
C SER A 167 -4.17 11.42 6.01
N SER A 168 -4.28 11.06 7.29
CA SER A 168 -4.77 9.73 7.71
C SER A 168 -6.24 9.51 7.33
N GLU A 169 -7.08 10.54 7.43
CA GLU A 169 -8.47 10.49 6.96
C GLU A 169 -8.56 10.37 5.44
N SER A 170 -7.69 11.07 4.70
CA SER A 170 -7.61 10.94 3.24
C SER A 170 -7.24 9.51 2.84
N PHE A 171 -6.19 8.95 3.44
CA PHE A 171 -5.79 7.56 3.22
C PHE A 171 -6.94 6.58 3.50
N LYS A 172 -7.68 6.78 4.60
CA LYS A 172 -8.85 5.95 4.93
C LYS A 172 -9.89 5.95 3.81
N ARG A 173 -10.27 7.13 3.29
CA ARG A 173 -11.26 7.23 2.19
C ARG A 173 -10.76 6.55 0.92
N SER A 174 -9.48 6.69 0.59
CA SER A 174 -8.87 6.01 -0.56
C SER A 174 -8.86 4.50 -0.38
N SER A 175 -8.59 4.03 0.84
CA SER A 175 -8.58 2.62 1.19
C SER A 175 -9.97 1.99 1.11
N GLU A 176 -11.01 2.71 1.53
CA GLU A 176 -12.42 2.32 1.37
C GLU A 176 -12.82 2.24 -0.11
N TYR A 177 -12.37 3.20 -0.93
CA TYR A 177 -12.57 3.15 -2.38
C TYR A 177 -11.93 1.90 -3.00
N VAL A 178 -10.66 1.64 -2.67
CA VAL A 178 -9.94 0.45 -3.18
C VAL A 178 -10.61 -0.85 -2.77
N ASP A 179 -11.07 -0.95 -1.52
CA ASP A 179 -11.83 -2.11 -1.05
C ASP A 179 -13.12 -2.30 -1.87
N SER A 180 -13.83 -1.22 -2.19
CA SER A 180 -15.02 -1.28 -3.04
C SER A 180 -14.71 -1.79 -4.46
N VAL A 181 -13.64 -1.29 -5.09
CA VAL A 181 -13.22 -1.71 -6.44
C VAL A 181 -12.82 -3.18 -6.44
N LEU A 182 -12.04 -3.62 -5.44
CA LEU A 182 -11.63 -5.00 -5.27
C LEU A 182 -12.82 -5.95 -5.08
N ASN A 183 -13.79 -5.55 -4.25
CA ASN A 183 -15.00 -6.33 -4.00
C ASN A 183 -15.96 -6.38 -5.20
N ILE A 184 -15.94 -5.40 -6.10
CA ILE A 184 -16.76 -5.41 -7.32
C ILE A 184 -16.08 -6.25 -8.42
N LYS A 185 -14.82 -5.96 -8.72
CA LYS A 185 -14.12 -6.54 -9.88
C LYS A 185 -13.46 -7.89 -9.59
N TYR A 186 -12.99 -8.09 -8.36
CA TYR A 186 -12.13 -9.23 -8.00
C TYR A 186 -12.74 -10.16 -6.94
N LYS A 187 -14.04 -10.03 -6.64
CA LYS A 187 -14.76 -10.87 -5.67
C LYS A 187 -14.48 -12.36 -5.79
N LYS A 188 -14.49 -12.88 -7.03
CA LYS A 188 -14.25 -14.31 -7.30
C LYS A 188 -12.82 -14.76 -6.95
N ILE A 189 -11.87 -13.84 -7.00
CA ILE A 189 -10.47 -14.08 -6.61
C ILE A 189 -10.32 -14.06 -5.10
N LEU A 190 -11.06 -13.21 -4.39
CA LEU A 190 -10.95 -12.98 -2.95
C LEU A 190 -11.63 -14.05 -2.08
N ILE A 191 -12.62 -14.80 -2.63
CA ILE A 191 -13.38 -15.84 -1.90
C ILE A 191 -12.72 -17.23 -1.99
N GLN A 192 -11.64 -17.37 -2.76
CA GLN A 192 -10.89 -18.64 -2.94
C GLN A 192 -9.64 -18.68 -2.08
#